data_AF-A0A1H3NM27-F1
#
_entry.id   AF-A0A1H3NM27-F1
#
_cell.length_a   1.000
_cell.length_b   1.000
_cell.length_c   1.000
_cell.angle_alpha   90.00
_cell.angle_beta   90.00
_cell.angle_gamma   90.00
#
_symmetry.space_group_name_H-M   'P 1'
#
loop_
_entity.id
_entity.type
_entity.pdbx_description
1 polymer ?
#
loop_
_entity_poly.entity_id
_entity_poly.type
_entity_poly.pdbx_seq_one_letter_code
_entity_poly.pdbx_strand_id
1 'polypeptide(L)'
;MQGKKGWDNIASGLAATFDLKPLPANSLYSEGPARLSDGRLLSFASISHPAKQIDIGVSETPCVSPTWAAGILGAKLDPVYQDAHGIDRGRVYDATANGMFVRINTTPETYRCVTAMHIYPAD
;
A
#
# COMPACT_ATOMS: atom_id res chain seq x y z
N MET A 1 -11.36 -10.70 14.56
CA MET A 1 -12.17 -10.48 13.34
C MET A 1 -11.86 -9.18 12.60
N GLN A 2 -11.12 -8.22 13.18
CA GLN A 2 -10.87 -6.91 12.53
C GLN A 2 -10.10 -7.05 11.20
N GLY A 3 -9.05 -7.88 11.15
CA GLY A 3 -8.26 -8.07 9.92
C GLY A 3 -9.04 -8.61 8.72
N LYS A 4 -10.06 -9.46 8.92
CA LYS A 4 -10.94 -9.89 7.81
C LYS A 4 -11.73 -8.71 7.23
N LYS A 5 -12.30 -7.86 8.10
CA LYS A 5 -13.04 -6.67 7.67
C LYS A 5 -12.11 -5.67 6.99
N GLY A 6 -10.89 -5.49 7.49
CA GLY A 6 -9.84 -4.68 6.86
C GLY A 6 -9.50 -5.18 5.46
N TRP A 7 -9.25 -6.47 5.31
CA TRP A 7 -9.02 -7.12 4.01
C TRP A 7 -10.17 -6.89 3.04
N ASP A 8 -11.40 -7.23 3.44
CA ASP A 8 -12.60 -7.13 2.58
C ASP A 8 -12.82 -5.69 2.10
N ASN A 9 -12.57 -4.70 2.96
CA ASN A 9 -12.67 -3.28 2.61
C ASN A 9 -11.61 -2.88 1.57
N ILE A 10 -10.35 -3.26 1.77
CA ILE A 10 -9.25 -2.93 0.84
C ILE A 10 -9.49 -3.63 -0.51
N ALA A 11 -9.83 -4.91 -0.50
CA ALA A 11 -10.13 -5.68 -1.71
C ALA A 11 -11.30 -5.06 -2.50
N SER A 12 -12.37 -4.63 -1.81
CA SER A 12 -13.50 -3.96 -2.46
C SER A 12 -13.12 -2.61 -3.05
N GLY A 13 -12.31 -1.82 -2.34
CA GLY A 13 -11.79 -0.55 -2.86
C GLY A 13 -10.92 -0.71 -4.10
N LEU A 14 -10.08 -1.75 -4.13
CA LEU A 14 -9.28 -2.09 -5.30
C LEU A 14 -10.15 -2.56 -6.47
N ALA A 15 -11.15 -3.40 -6.24
CA ALA A 15 -12.09 -3.82 -7.28
C ALA A 15 -12.94 -2.66 -7.84
N ALA A 16 -13.16 -1.60 -7.06
CA ALA A 16 -13.80 -0.38 -7.54
C ALA A 16 -12.86 0.56 -8.32
N THR A 17 -11.55 0.39 -8.14
CA THR A 17 -10.51 1.25 -8.73
C THR A 17 -9.87 0.64 -9.97
N PHE A 18 -9.70 -0.69 -9.96
CA PHE A 18 -9.07 -1.48 -11.01
C PHE A 18 -10.02 -2.52 -11.58
N ASP A 19 -9.88 -2.80 -12.88
CA ASP A 19 -10.43 -4.02 -13.48
C ASP A 19 -9.52 -5.20 -13.10
N LEU A 20 -9.74 -5.76 -11.91
CA LEU A 20 -8.96 -6.88 -11.36
C LEU A 20 -9.28 -8.18 -12.10
N LYS A 21 -8.27 -8.76 -12.73
CA LYS A 21 -8.39 -10.01 -13.47
C LYS A 21 -7.97 -11.20 -12.61
N PRO A 22 -8.67 -12.33 -12.70
CA PRO A 22 -8.30 -13.54 -11.97
C PRO A 22 -6.98 -14.13 -12.49
N LEU A 23 -6.18 -14.60 -11.55
CA LEU A 23 -4.96 -15.38 -11.74
C LEU A 23 -5.09 -16.74 -11.05
N PRO A 24 -4.19 -17.70 -11.36
CA PRO A 24 -4.14 -18.98 -10.66
C PRO A 24 -4.10 -18.84 -9.13
N ALA A 25 -4.48 -19.92 -8.45
CA ALA A 25 -4.53 -19.99 -6.98
C ALA A 25 -5.42 -18.91 -6.33
N ASN A 26 -6.53 -18.53 -7.00
CA ASN A 26 -7.49 -17.54 -6.51
C ASN A 26 -6.85 -16.18 -6.22
N SER A 27 -5.88 -15.77 -7.03
CA SER A 27 -5.27 -14.44 -6.95
C SER A 27 -5.94 -13.49 -7.93
N LEU A 28 -5.80 -12.18 -7.71
CA LEU A 28 -6.29 -11.13 -8.60
C LEU A 28 -5.15 -10.17 -8.94
N TYR A 29 -5.13 -9.65 -10.15
CA TYR A 29 -4.14 -8.68 -10.59
C TYR A 29 -4.69 -7.71 -11.63
N SER A 30 -4.19 -6.48 -11.62
CA SER A 30 -4.39 -5.52 -12.69
C SER A 30 -3.20 -4.59 -12.81
N GLU A 31 -2.85 -4.24 -14.04
CA GLU A 31 -1.88 -3.19 -14.33
C GLU A 31 -2.59 -1.83 -14.38
N GLY A 32 -1.86 -0.78 -13.99
CA GLY A 32 -2.29 0.59 -14.11
C GLY A 32 -2.12 1.18 -15.52
N PRO A 33 -2.34 2.49 -15.68
CA PRO A 33 -2.63 3.44 -14.61
C PRO A 33 -4.08 3.38 -14.14
N ALA A 34 -4.29 3.31 -12.82
CA ALA A 34 -5.59 3.59 -12.21
C ALA A 34 -5.55 4.94 -11.48
N ARG A 35 -6.53 5.80 -11.75
CA ARG A 35 -6.59 7.15 -11.18
C ARG A 35 -7.48 7.16 -9.93
N LEU A 36 -6.94 7.67 -8.84
CA LEU A 36 -7.67 7.91 -7.60
C LEU A 36 -8.44 9.23 -7.65
N SER A 37 -9.38 9.40 -6.71
CA SER A 37 -10.22 10.61 -6.61
C SER A 37 -9.42 11.89 -6.36
N ASP A 38 -8.23 11.78 -5.77
CA ASP A 38 -7.30 12.89 -5.56
C ASP A 38 -6.38 13.19 -6.76
N GLY A 39 -6.60 12.48 -7.88
CA GLY A 39 -5.87 12.65 -9.14
C GLY A 39 -4.55 11.89 -9.24
N ARG A 40 -4.11 11.19 -8.18
CA ARG A 40 -2.87 10.39 -8.20
C ARG A 40 -3.07 9.05 -8.90
N LEU A 41 -1.97 8.48 -9.38
CA LEU A 41 -1.98 7.27 -10.18
C LEU A 41 -1.36 6.09 -9.42
N LEU A 42 -2.06 4.96 -9.47
CA LEU A 42 -1.56 3.67 -9.07
C LEU A 42 -1.06 2.90 -10.30
N SER A 43 0.07 2.21 -10.18
CA SER A 43 0.75 1.51 -11.27
C SER A 43 0.35 0.05 -11.40
N PHE A 44 -0.12 -0.59 -10.33
CA PHE A 44 -0.71 -1.93 -10.35
C PHE A 44 -1.44 -2.21 -9.03
N ALA A 45 -2.23 -3.29 -9.01
CA ALA A 45 -2.75 -3.90 -7.80
C ALA A 45 -2.71 -5.43 -7.89
N SER A 46 -2.35 -6.10 -6.80
CA SER A 46 -2.38 -7.56 -6.67
C SER A 46 -3.11 -7.96 -5.37
N ILE A 47 -3.85 -9.07 -5.42
CA ILE A 47 -4.46 -9.69 -4.23
C ILE A 47 -4.13 -11.18 -4.29
N SER A 48 -3.35 -11.67 -3.33
CA SER A 48 -2.99 -13.08 -3.19
C SER A 48 -3.64 -13.65 -1.93
N HIS A 49 -4.71 -14.43 -2.11
CA HIS A 49 -5.35 -15.15 -1.00
C HIS A 49 -4.43 -16.22 -0.36
N PRO A 50 -3.66 -17.02 -1.13
CA PRO A 50 -2.74 -17.99 -0.54
C PRO A 50 -1.64 -17.34 0.30
N ALA A 51 -1.09 -16.22 -0.16
CA ALA A 51 -0.04 -15.49 0.57
C ALA A 51 -0.60 -14.56 1.65
N LYS A 52 -1.93 -14.39 1.72
CA LYS A 52 -2.61 -13.39 2.57
C LYS A 52 -1.98 -12.00 2.41
N GLN A 53 -1.77 -11.58 1.17
CA GLN A 53 -1.07 -10.35 0.83
C GLN A 53 -1.83 -9.57 -0.24
N ILE A 54 -1.84 -8.25 -0.08
CA ILE A 54 -2.29 -7.29 -1.09
C ILE A 54 -1.10 -6.37 -1.41
N ASP A 55 -0.80 -6.18 -2.69
CA ASP A 55 0.21 -5.23 -3.14
C ASP A 55 -0.42 -4.13 -3.98
N ILE A 56 0.00 -2.89 -3.75
CA ILE A 56 -0.45 -1.73 -4.52
C ILE A 56 0.79 -0.96 -4.98
N GLY A 57 0.98 -0.89 -6.28
CA GLY A 57 2.01 -0.05 -6.90
C GLY A 57 1.55 1.39 -7.02
N VAL A 58 2.46 2.33 -6.76
CA VAL A 58 2.22 3.75 -6.96
C VAL A 58 3.06 4.24 -8.13
N SER A 59 2.50 5.13 -8.96
CA SER A 59 3.30 5.78 -10.00
C SER A 59 4.36 6.66 -9.37
N GLU A 60 5.61 6.52 -9.82
CA GLU A 60 6.74 7.29 -9.27
C GLU A 60 6.64 8.80 -9.53
N THR A 61 5.83 9.20 -10.53
CA THR A 61 5.63 10.60 -10.90
C THR A 61 4.12 10.93 -11.00
N PRO A 62 3.60 11.88 -10.21
CA PRO A 62 4.31 12.70 -9.22
C PRO A 62 4.72 11.89 -7.97
N CYS A 63 5.85 12.27 -7.37
CA CYS A 63 6.32 11.68 -6.11
C CYS A 63 5.30 11.88 -4.98
N VAL A 64 4.95 10.80 -4.27
CA VAL A 64 4.03 10.84 -3.12
C VAL A 64 4.72 10.41 -1.84
N SER A 65 4.28 10.97 -0.71
CA SER A 65 4.85 10.68 0.61
C SER A 65 4.28 9.40 1.24
N PRO A 66 5.02 8.77 2.18
CA PRO A 66 4.52 7.66 2.99
C PRO A 66 3.25 8.00 3.77
N THR A 67 3.13 9.24 4.27
CA THR A 67 1.94 9.71 4.98
C THR A 67 0.70 9.66 4.11
N TRP A 68 0.83 10.03 2.82
CA TRP A 68 -0.27 9.91 1.90
C TRP A 68 -0.65 8.45 1.63
N ALA A 69 0.35 7.59 1.42
CA ALA A 69 0.14 6.16 1.16
C ALA A 69 -0.58 5.48 2.34
N ALA A 70 -0.18 5.79 3.58
CA ALA A 70 -0.92 5.35 4.77
C ALA A 70 -2.36 5.91 4.79
N GLY A 71 -2.51 7.20 4.47
CA GLY A 71 -3.80 7.89 4.48
C GLY A 71 -4.86 7.30 3.54
N ILE A 72 -4.48 6.89 2.33
CA ILE A 72 -5.44 6.27 1.38
C ILE A 72 -5.92 4.89 1.84
N LEU A 73 -5.18 4.23 2.74
CA LEU A 73 -5.56 2.98 3.39
C LEU A 73 -6.27 3.20 4.73
N GLY A 74 -6.49 4.46 5.13
CA GLY A 74 -7.00 4.80 6.46
C GLY A 74 -6.05 4.40 7.59
N ALA A 75 -4.76 4.21 7.28
CA ALA A 75 -3.72 3.82 8.21
C ALA A 75 -2.97 5.03 8.76
N LYS A 76 -2.38 4.84 9.94
CA LYS A 76 -1.47 5.81 10.55
C LYS A 76 -0.08 5.19 10.53
N LEU A 77 0.92 5.97 10.08
CA LEU A 77 2.32 5.58 10.15
C LEU A 77 2.71 5.29 11.60
N ASP A 78 3.44 4.20 11.79
CA ASP A 78 4.11 3.92 13.05
C ASP A 78 5.27 4.91 13.25
N PRO A 79 5.67 5.19 14.50
CA PRO A 79 6.77 6.10 14.77
C PRO A 79 8.06 5.61 14.10
N VAL A 80 8.67 6.47 13.27
CA VAL A 80 9.93 6.16 12.59
C VAL A 80 11.10 6.52 13.49
N TYR A 81 12.11 5.65 13.56
CA TYR A 81 13.37 5.97 14.23
C TYR A 81 14.13 7.01 13.39
N GLN A 82 14.27 8.21 13.94
CA GLN A 82 15.14 9.24 13.38
C GLN A 82 16.60 8.89 13.68
N ASP A 83 17.52 9.17 12.76
CA ASP A 83 18.94 9.05 13.03
C ASP A 83 19.40 10.09 14.07
N ALA A 84 20.67 10.03 14.48
CA ALA A 84 21.25 10.95 15.46
C ALA A 84 21.21 12.44 15.04
N HIS A 85 20.81 12.75 13.81
CA HIS A 85 20.63 14.09 13.28
C HIS A 85 19.16 14.48 13.09
N GLY A 86 18.22 13.67 13.57
CA GLY A 86 16.78 13.90 13.41
C GLY A 86 16.26 13.60 11.99
N ILE A 87 17.06 12.95 11.14
CA ILE A 87 16.71 12.66 9.75
C ILE A 87 16.05 11.30 9.68
N ASP A 88 14.84 11.28 9.13
CA ASP A 88 14.17 10.06 8.72
C ASP A 88 14.82 9.53 7.44
N ARG A 89 15.52 8.40 7.55
CA ARG A 89 16.14 7.70 6.42
C ARG A 89 15.23 6.61 5.84
N GLY A 90 13.95 6.61 6.22
CA GLY A 90 12.95 5.57 5.99
C GLY A 90 12.93 5.01 4.59
N ARG A 91 13.68 3.93 4.38
CA ARG A 91 13.58 3.06 3.20
C ARG A 91 12.24 2.33 3.17
N VAL A 92 11.70 2.08 4.35
CA VAL A 92 10.47 1.37 4.61
C VAL A 92 9.77 2.07 5.76
N TYR A 93 8.47 2.29 5.62
CA TYR A 93 7.60 2.79 6.68
C TYR A 93 6.53 1.75 6.96
N ASP A 94 6.30 1.47 8.23
CA ASP A 94 5.26 0.58 8.65
C ASP A 94 4.05 1.39 9.17
N ALA A 95 2.85 0.86 9.00
CA ALA A 95 1.60 1.46 9.42
C ALA A 95 0.58 0.38 9.77
N THR A 96 -0.36 0.71 10.64
CA THR A 96 -1.42 -0.23 11.04
C THR A 96 -2.79 0.42 10.90
N ALA A 97 -3.76 -0.33 10.35
CA ALA A 97 -5.18 0.05 10.33
C ALA A 97 -6.10 -1.16 10.33
N ASN A 98 -7.16 -1.13 11.14
CA ASN A 98 -8.27 -2.08 11.08
C ASN A 98 -7.84 -3.57 11.09
N GLY A 99 -6.80 -3.91 11.84
CA GLY A 99 -6.25 -5.28 11.87
C GLY A 99 -5.47 -5.66 10.62
N MET A 100 -4.95 -4.67 9.89
CA MET A 100 -4.01 -4.83 8.77
C MET A 100 -2.69 -4.15 9.12
N PHE A 101 -1.59 -4.83 8.83
CA PHE A 101 -0.25 -4.30 8.79
C PHE A 101 0.08 -3.85 7.37
N VAL A 102 0.65 -2.66 7.22
CA VAL A 102 1.02 -2.05 5.95
C VAL A 102 2.48 -1.69 5.98
N ARG A 103 3.22 -2.19 5.00
CA ARG A 103 4.61 -1.84 4.74
C ARG A 103 4.72 -1.01 3.47
N ILE A 104 5.29 0.18 3.57
CA ILE A 104 5.39 1.16 2.50
C ILE A 104 6.85 1.28 2.07
N ASN A 105 7.13 0.92 0.83
CA ASN A 105 8.46 1.04 0.25
C ASN A 105 8.65 2.40 -0.41
N THR A 106 9.84 2.98 -0.26
CA THR A 106 10.23 4.22 -0.94
C THR A 106 11.41 4.03 -1.89
N THR A 107 11.61 5.01 -2.78
CA THR A 107 12.72 5.04 -3.74
C THR A 107 14.08 4.98 -3.03
N PRO A 108 15.04 4.16 -3.51
CA PRO A 108 16.33 3.99 -2.84
C PRO A 108 17.21 5.25 -2.78
N GLU A 109 17.04 6.19 -3.71
CA GLU A 109 17.92 7.35 -3.84
C GLU A 109 17.53 8.51 -2.92
N THR A 110 16.22 8.71 -2.72
CA THR A 110 15.70 9.84 -1.94
C THR A 110 14.95 9.41 -0.70
N TYR A 111 14.57 8.13 -0.58
CA TYR A 111 13.75 7.54 0.49
C TYR A 111 12.44 8.31 0.77
N ARG A 112 11.96 9.07 -0.23
CA ARG A 112 10.86 10.03 -0.10
C ARG A 112 9.63 9.65 -0.90
N CYS A 113 9.82 9.00 -2.06
CA CYS A 113 8.74 8.71 -2.98
C CYS A 113 8.29 7.27 -2.80
N VAL A 114 7.01 7.06 -2.49
CA VAL A 114 6.46 5.71 -2.37
C VAL A 114 6.46 5.03 -3.73
N THR A 115 6.92 3.79 -3.76
CA THR A 115 6.89 2.93 -4.95
C THR A 115 5.81 1.86 -4.82
N ALA A 116 5.63 1.31 -3.62
CA ALA A 116 4.64 0.27 -3.36
C ALA A 116 4.19 0.26 -1.90
N MET A 117 2.98 -0.26 -1.69
CA MET A 117 2.44 -0.64 -0.38
C MET A 117 2.18 -2.14 -0.38
N HIS A 118 2.63 -2.82 0.67
CA HIS A 118 2.44 -4.24 0.92
C HIS A 118 1.58 -4.41 2.17
N ILE A 119 0.47 -5.12 2.05
CA ILE A 119 -0.57 -5.15 3.07
C ILE A 119 -0.83 -6.59 3.49
N TYR A 120 -0.86 -6.82 4.79
CA TYR A 120 -0.99 -8.14 5.42
C TYR A 120 -2.01 -8.07 6.56
N PRO A 121 -2.75 -9.14 6.87
CA PRO A 121 -3.48 -9.22 8.13
C PRO A 121 -2.50 -9.03 9.31
N ALA A 122 -2.87 -8.18 10.26
CA ALA A 122 -2.20 -8.15 11.55
C ALA A 122 -2.69 -9.35 12.37
N ASP A 123 -1.76 -10.14 12.91
CA ASP A 123 -2.04 -11.35 13.68
C ASP A 123 -2.98 -11.13 14.88
#